data_AF-A0A1G1HNA9-F1
#
_entry.id   AF-A0A1G1HNA9-F1
#
_cell.length_a   1.000
_cell.length_b   1.000
_cell.length_c   1.000
_cell.angle_alpha   90.00
_cell.angle_beta   90.00
_cell.angle_gamma   90.00
#
_symmetry.space_group_name_H-M   'P 1'
#
loop_
_entity.id
_entity.type
_entity.pdbx_description
1 polymer ?
#
loop_
_entity_poly.entity_id
_entity_poly.type
_entity_poly.pdbx_seq_one_letter_code
_entity_poly.pdbx_strand_id
1 'polypeptide(L)'
;MSDLLTKLSFLKSALDGYRPFSEHVVKQLRDYYRIGLTYTSNAIEGNTLTESETKVIIEDGITIGGKSLREHYEAIGHAKAYDHIYSLPGQTNNRR
;
A
#
# COMPACT_ATOMS: atom_id res chain seq x y z
N MET A 1 -14.06 -6.11 25.14
CA MET A 1 -13.85 -4.96 24.23
C MET A 1 -12.74 -4.04 24.73
N SER A 2 -12.72 -3.61 26.01
CA SER A 2 -11.65 -2.77 26.56
C SER A 2 -10.26 -3.42 26.49
N ASP A 3 -10.16 -4.70 26.83
CA ASP A 3 -8.90 -5.45 26.81
C ASP A 3 -8.24 -5.50 25.42
N LEU A 4 -9.03 -5.69 24.36
CA LEU A 4 -8.55 -5.66 22.97
C LEU A 4 -8.00 -4.28 22.57
N LEU A 5 -8.68 -3.20 22.98
CA LEU A 5 -8.22 -1.84 22.71
C LEU A 5 -6.94 -1.50 23.48
N THR A 6 -6.83 -1.98 24.73
CA THR A 6 -5.60 -1.87 25.52
C THR A 6 -4.44 -2.59 24.84
N LYS A 7 -4.67 -3.83 24.38
CA LYS A 7 -3.67 -4.61 23.65
C LYS A 7 -3.25 -3.95 22.34
N LEU A 8 -4.20 -3.42 21.57
CA LEU A 8 -3.92 -2.69 20.32
C LEU A 8 -3.05 -1.47 20.58
N SER A 9 -3.39 -0.68 21.61
CA SER A 9 -2.65 0.52 21.99
C SER A 9 -1.23 0.19 22.43
N PHE A 10 -1.05 -0.88 23.19
CA PHE A 10 0.27 -1.37 23.59
C PHE A 10 1.13 -1.79 22.39
N LEU A 11 0.57 -2.59 21.47
CA LEU A 11 1.29 -3.03 20.27
C LEU A 11 1.67 -1.86 19.36
N LYS A 12 0.76 -0.88 19.21
CA LYS A 12 1.05 0.34 18.46
C LYS A 12 2.18 1.14 19.10
N SER A 13 2.16 1.32 20.42
CA SER A 13 3.23 2.02 21.15
C SER A 13 4.59 1.33 20.99
N ALA A 14 4.62 -0.01 21.12
CA ALA A 14 5.81 -0.80 20.89
C ALA A 14 6.33 -0.65 19.45
N LEU A 15 5.43 -0.66 18.45
CA LEU A 15 5.79 -0.47 17.04
C LEU A 15 6.35 0.94 16.77
N ASP A 16 5.71 1.96 17.34
CA ASP A 16 6.13 3.36 17.20
C ASP A 16 7.53 3.59 17.80
N GLY A 17 7.92 2.83 18.84
CA GLY A 17 9.26 2.86 19.43
C GLY A 17 10.40 2.42 18.51
N TYR A 18 10.13 1.74 17.40
CA TYR A 18 11.15 1.37 16.39
C TYR A 18 11.41 2.47 15.35
N ARG A 19 10.70 3.60 15.40
CA ARG A 19 10.88 4.74 14.50
C ARG A 19 11.94 5.72 15.06
N PRO A 20 12.65 6.48 14.20
CA PRO A 20 12.54 6.52 12.74
C PRO A 20 13.25 5.36 12.05
N PHE A 21 12.67 4.88 10.96
CA PHE A 21 13.35 3.96 10.04
C PHE A 21 14.27 4.73 9.09
N SER A 22 15.30 4.07 8.56
CA SER A 22 16.13 4.65 7.50
C SER A 22 15.30 4.91 6.24
N GLU A 23 15.70 5.90 5.43
CA GLU A 23 15.01 6.25 4.19
C GLU A 23 14.89 5.05 3.24
N HIS A 24 15.94 4.22 3.17
CA HIS A 24 15.94 2.99 2.39
C HIS A 24 14.85 2.01 2.85
N VAL A 25 14.75 1.76 4.16
CA VAL A 25 13.70 0.87 4.72
C VAL A 25 12.32 1.45 4.49
N VAL A 26 12.14 2.77 4.66
CA VAL A 26 10.87 3.44 4.36
C VAL A 26 10.50 3.27 2.89
N LYS A 27 11.45 3.43 1.97
CA LYS A 27 11.21 3.22 0.53
C LYS A 27 10.78 1.78 0.24
N GLN A 28 11.51 0.78 0.77
CA GLN A 28 11.16 -0.62 0.56
C GLN A 28 9.77 -0.98 1.09
N LEU A 29 9.41 -0.47 2.28
CA LEU A 29 8.07 -0.67 2.82
C LEU A 29 7.00 -0.01 1.95
N ARG A 30 7.24 1.20 1.45
CA ARG A 30 6.31 1.87 0.52
C ARG A 30 6.14 1.08 -0.77
N ASP A 31 7.22 0.62 -1.38
CA ASP A 31 7.16 -0.17 -2.61
C ASP A 31 6.38 -1.48 -2.38
N TYR A 32 6.63 -2.18 -1.27
CA TYR A 32 5.89 -3.38 -0.88
C TYR A 32 4.38 -3.12 -0.69
N TYR A 33 4.02 -2.11 0.10
CA TYR A 33 2.62 -1.80 0.37
C TYR A 33 1.89 -1.22 -0.84
N ARG A 34 2.58 -0.50 -1.73
CA ARG A 34 2.00 0.00 -2.98
C ARG A 34 1.44 -1.13 -3.84
N ILE A 35 2.18 -2.22 -3.98
CA ILE A 35 1.74 -3.42 -4.70
C ILE A 35 0.64 -4.14 -3.92
N GLY A 36 0.92 -4.49 -2.66
CA GLY A 36 0.00 -5.31 -1.86
C GLY A 36 -1.37 -4.67 -1.63
N LEU A 37 -1.43 -3.35 -1.41
CA LEU A 37 -2.69 -2.63 -1.25
C LEU A 37 -3.44 -2.49 -2.58
N THR A 38 -2.72 -2.27 -3.68
CA THR A 38 -3.35 -2.20 -5.01
C THR A 38 -3.99 -3.51 -5.40
N TYR A 39 -3.27 -4.63 -5.21
CA TYR A 39 -3.81 -5.96 -5.44
C TYR A 39 -5.03 -6.24 -4.55
N THR A 40 -4.88 -6.08 -3.23
CA THR A 40 -5.95 -6.48 -2.30
C THR A 40 -7.19 -5.60 -2.41
N SER A 41 -7.06 -4.29 -2.64
CA SER A 41 -8.20 -3.39 -2.83
C SER A 41 -8.98 -3.74 -4.10
N ASN A 42 -8.29 -3.86 -5.23
CA ASN A 42 -8.95 -4.16 -6.50
C ASN A 42 -9.55 -5.57 -6.49
N ALA A 43 -8.88 -6.55 -5.85
CA ALA A 43 -9.40 -7.92 -5.74
C ALA A 43 -10.72 -7.98 -4.95
N ILE A 44 -10.87 -7.16 -3.90
CA ILE A 44 -12.14 -7.03 -3.14
C ILE A 44 -13.27 -6.53 -4.05
N GLU A 45 -12.95 -5.69 -5.04
CA GLU A 45 -13.89 -5.14 -6.01
C GLU A 45 -14.12 -6.05 -7.24
N GLY A 46 -13.47 -7.22 -7.27
CA GLY A 46 -13.66 -8.24 -8.31
C GLY A 46 -12.62 -8.23 -9.43
N ASN A 47 -11.55 -7.45 -9.29
CA ASN A 47 -10.40 -7.55 -10.19
C ASN A 47 -9.70 -8.91 -10.03
N THR A 48 -9.32 -9.55 -11.14
CA THR A 48 -8.82 -10.92 -11.13
C THR A 48 -7.31 -11.03 -11.27
N LEU A 49 -6.58 -9.91 -11.31
CA LEU A 49 -5.12 -9.91 -11.33
C LEU A 49 -4.58 -10.57 -10.05
N THR A 50 -3.58 -11.43 -10.21
CA THR A 50 -2.78 -11.91 -9.07
C THR A 50 -1.87 -10.80 -8.55
N GLU A 51 -1.33 -10.96 -7.34
CA GLU A 51 -0.36 -10.00 -6.79
C GLU A 51 0.88 -9.86 -7.68
N SER A 52 1.39 -10.97 -8.24
CA SER A 52 2.54 -10.96 -9.16
C SER A 52 2.22 -10.27 -10.49
N GLU A 53 1.04 -10.49 -11.06
CA GLU A 53 0.58 -9.79 -12.27
C GLU A 53 0.43 -8.29 -12.01
N THR A 54 -0.16 -7.92 -10.87
CA THR A 54 -0.29 -6.53 -10.40
C THR A 54 1.08 -5.87 -10.26
N LYS A 55 2.05 -6.58 -9.68
CA LYS A 55 3.44 -6.12 -9.56
C LYS A 55 4.06 -5.82 -10.92
N VAL A 56 3.99 -6.76 -11.85
CA VAL A 56 4.57 -6.62 -13.20
C VAL A 56 3.93 -5.44 -13.96
N ILE A 57 2.61 -5.25 -13.84
CA ILE A 57 1.91 -4.09 -14.43
C ILE A 57 2.45 -2.78 -13.86
N ILE A 58 2.63 -2.71 -12.54
CA ILE A 58 2.94 -1.47 -11.83
C ILE A 58 4.43 -1.11 -11.90
N GLU A 59 5.33 -2.08 -11.83
CA GLU A 59 6.78 -1.87 -11.83
C GLU A 59 7.35 -1.85 -13.24
N ASP A 60 6.92 -2.78 -14.11
CA ASP A 60 7.51 -2.96 -15.45
C ASP A 60 6.67 -2.35 -16.57
N GLY A 61 5.40 -1.99 -16.29
CA GLY A 61 4.50 -1.43 -17.30
C GLY A 61 4.03 -2.44 -18.35
N ILE A 62 4.13 -3.73 -18.05
CA ILE A 62 3.80 -4.83 -18.96
C ILE A 62 2.34 -5.23 -18.79
N THR A 63 1.62 -5.40 -19.91
CA THR A 63 0.25 -5.91 -19.91
C THR A 63 0.20 -7.43 -19.80
N ILE A 64 -0.81 -7.95 -19.13
CA ILE A 64 -1.08 -9.37 -18.92
C ILE A 64 -2.12 -9.86 -19.93
N GLY A 65 -1.74 -10.86 -20.72
CA GLY A 65 -2.63 -11.51 -21.68
C GLY A 65 -3.83 -12.16 -20.99
N GLY A 66 -5.02 -12.04 -21.60
CA GLY A 66 -6.26 -12.63 -21.07
C GLY A 66 -6.93 -11.84 -19.94
N LYS A 67 -6.35 -10.71 -19.52
CA LYS A 67 -6.95 -9.78 -18.56
C LYS A 67 -7.52 -8.56 -19.29
N SER A 68 -8.59 -7.99 -18.77
CA SER A 68 -9.23 -6.83 -19.41
C SER A 68 -8.36 -5.58 -19.24
N LEU A 69 -8.43 -4.65 -20.20
CA LEU A 69 -7.76 -3.34 -20.04
C LEU A 69 -8.28 -2.58 -18.82
N ARG A 70 -9.56 -2.76 -18.47
CA ARG A 70 -10.16 -2.18 -17.28
C ARG A 70 -9.41 -2.61 -16.02
N GLU A 71 -9.14 -3.90 -15.85
CA GLU A 71 -8.42 -4.40 -14.66
C GLU A 71 -7.01 -3.81 -14.55
N HIS A 72 -6.31 -3.65 -15.68
CA HIS A 72 -5.00 -3.00 -15.72
C HIS A 72 -5.09 -1.53 -15.30
N TYR A 73 -6.08 -0.80 -15.84
CA TYR A 73 -6.27 0.61 -15.50
C TYR A 73 -6.70 0.81 -14.05
N GLU A 74 -7.48 -0.10 -13.48
CA GLU A 74 -7.79 -0.10 -12.04
C GLU A 74 -6.51 -0.27 -11.21
N ALA A 75 -5.62 -1.21 -11.57
CA ALA A 75 -4.34 -1.40 -10.88
C ALA A 75 -3.44 -0.16 -11.00
N ILE A 76 -3.27 0.37 -12.21
CA ILE A 76 -2.46 1.56 -12.46
C ILE A 76 -3.05 2.77 -11.72
N GLY A 77 -4.37 2.94 -11.77
CA GLY A 77 -5.08 4.05 -11.13
C GLY A 77 -4.92 4.03 -9.61
N HIS A 78 -5.12 2.86 -8.99
CA HIS A 78 -4.96 2.71 -7.55
C HIS A 78 -3.50 2.92 -7.11
N ALA A 79 -2.52 2.37 -7.84
CA ALA A 79 -1.11 2.59 -7.54
C ALA A 79 -0.71 4.08 -7.61
N LYS A 80 -1.23 4.81 -8.61
CA LYS A 80 -1.05 6.27 -8.72
C LYS A 80 -1.73 7.03 -7.57
N ALA A 81 -2.91 6.59 -7.14
CA ALA A 81 -3.60 7.18 -5.99
C ALA A 81 -2.79 6.98 -4.71
N TYR A 82 -2.19 5.81 -4.51
CA TYR A 82 -1.26 5.54 -3.41
C TYR A 82 -0.07 6.51 -3.44
N ASP A 83 0.59 6.66 -4.60
CA ASP A 83 1.72 7.59 -4.77
C ASP A 83 1.30 9.04 -4.49
N HIS A 84 0.10 9.42 -4.92
CA HIS A 84 -0.44 10.76 -4.68
C HIS A 84 -0.62 11.05 -3.19
N ILE A 85 -1.13 10.11 -2.39
CA ILE A 85 -1.29 10.28 -0.92
C ILE A 85 0.04 10.65 -0.26
N TYR A 86 1.16 10.06 -0.69
CA TYR A 86 2.48 10.38 -0.16
C TYR A 86 3.08 11.68 -0.70
N SER A 87 2.58 12.18 -1.82
CA SER A 87 2.95 13.49 -2.37
C SER A 87 2.23 14.64 -1.66
N LEU A 88 1.11 14.37 -0.97
CA LEU A 88 0.38 15.39 -0.24
C LEU A 88 1.26 15.93 0.90
N PRO A 89 1.35 17.26 1.07
CA PRO A 89 2.01 17.83 2.23
C PRO A 89 1.28 17.31 3.46
N GLY A 90 2.01 16.59 4.31
CA GLY A 90 1.44 16.15 5.58
C GLY A 90 0.98 17.39 6.33
N GLN A 91 -0.28 17.42 6.78
CA GLN A 91 -0.52 18.01 8.09
C GLN A 91 0.27 17.16 9.07
N THR A 92 1.56 17.46 9.20
CA THR A 92 2.42 16.99 10.26
C THR A 92 1.76 17.43 11.54
N ASN A 93 0.96 16.54 12.11
CA ASN A 93 0.56 16.66 13.49
C ASN A 93 1.85 16.48 14.28
N ASN A 94 2.43 17.62 14.59
CA ASN A 94 3.47 17.87 15.54
C ASN A 94 3.02 17.27 16.88
N ARG A 95 3.26 15.98 17.08
CA ARG A 95 3.18 15.31 18.38
C ARG A 95 4.54 14.70 18.65
N ARG A 96 5.42 15.59 19.12
CA ARG A 96 6.46 15.26 20.09
C ARG A 96 5.83 14.62 21.31
#